data_AF-A0A3B4WWE2-F1
#
_entry.id   AF-A0A3B4WWE2-F1
#
_cell.length_a   1.000
_cell.length_b   1.000
_cell.length_c   1.000
_cell.angle_alpha   90.00
_cell.angle_beta   90.00
_cell.angle_gamma   90.00
#
_symmetry.space_group_name_H-M   'P 1'
#
loop_
_entity.id
_entity.type
_entity.pdbx_description
1 polymer ?
#
loop_
_entity_poly.entity_id
_entity_poly.type
_entity_poly.pdbx_seq_one_letter_code
_entity_poly.pdbx_strand_id
1 'polypeptide(L)'
;FGLQLKQQRDKLRQYQKRINLQLEKERLLAKQLLKNGKKEKALLLLKKKRYQDQLLDKTENQISNLERMVQDLEFAQIESKVINGLKVGNECLKKMHEVMSVEEVERIMDETQDAIEYQRQIDEMLAGSLSQEDEDAVLAELEAITQVSLITLPEVPSDELPEVPEATEEEAGLFSHTQFPSHFGFDETPSSLSVSSTSYSSFIISDLTALLSLYQIPAFEHFHF
;
A
#
# COMPACT_ATOMS: atom_id res chain seq x y z
N PHE A 1 5.23 -26.71 -1.13
CA PHE A 1 6.20 -26.49 -2.23
C PHE A 1 7.66 -26.44 -1.76
N GLY A 2 8.05 -25.57 -0.81
CA GLY A 2 9.45 -25.46 -0.36
C GLY A 2 10.10 -26.77 0.14
N LEU A 3 9.36 -27.62 0.86
CA LEU A 3 9.87 -28.92 1.33
C LEU A 3 10.23 -29.87 0.16
N GLN A 4 9.41 -29.90 -0.89
CA GLN A 4 9.61 -30.79 -2.04
C GLN A 4 10.86 -30.39 -2.83
N LEU A 5 11.08 -29.09 -3.04
CA LEU A 5 12.29 -28.57 -3.70
C LEU A 5 13.55 -28.90 -2.90
N LYS A 6 13.52 -28.73 -1.57
CA LYS A 6 14.64 -29.12 -0.69
C LYS A 6 14.93 -30.62 -0.78
N GLN A 7 13.91 -31.47 -0.78
CA GLN A 7 14.07 -32.92 -0.97
C GLN A 7 14.66 -33.29 -2.35
N GLN A 8 14.23 -32.62 -3.42
CA GLN A 8 14.77 -32.84 -4.77
C GLN A 8 16.25 -32.44 -4.86
N ARG A 9 16.60 -31.26 -4.33
CA ARG A 9 17.98 -30.79 -4.22
C ARG A 9 18.85 -31.80 -3.46
N ASP A 10 18.36 -32.31 -2.33
CA ASP A 10 19.12 -33.27 -1.52
C ASP A 10 19.33 -34.61 -2.24
N LYS A 11 18.33 -35.07 -3.01
CA LYS A 11 18.49 -36.25 -3.90
C LYS A 11 19.58 -36.02 -4.96
N LEU A 12 19.62 -34.85 -5.60
CA LEU A 12 20.65 -34.51 -6.59
C LEU A 12 22.04 -34.43 -5.95
N ARG A 13 22.17 -33.83 -4.76
CA ARG A 13 23.44 -33.82 -4.00
C ARG A 13 23.91 -35.22 -3.63
N GLN A 14 23.00 -36.11 -3.23
CA GLN A 14 23.34 -37.51 -2.97
C GLN A 14 23.82 -38.22 -4.24
N TYR A 15 23.17 -37.97 -5.38
CA TYR A 15 23.58 -38.50 -6.68
C TYR A 15 24.98 -38.01 -7.07
N GLN A 16 25.24 -36.71 -6.94
CA GLN A 16 26.55 -36.08 -7.17
C GLN A 16 27.65 -36.77 -6.34
N LYS A 17 27.40 -36.97 -5.04
CA LYS A 17 28.35 -37.66 -4.13
C LYS A 17 28.64 -39.10 -4.56
N ARG A 18 27.63 -39.86 -4.99
CA ARG A 18 27.80 -41.24 -5.47
C ARG A 18 28.64 -41.29 -6.75
N ILE A 19 28.39 -40.41 -7.71
CA ILE A 19 29.17 -40.36 -8.95
C ILE A 19 30.61 -39.92 -8.68
N ASN A 20 30.84 -38.93 -7.83
CA ASN A 20 32.20 -38.51 -7.47
C ASN A 20 33.03 -39.66 -6.88
N LEU A 21 32.44 -40.48 -6.00
CA LEU A 21 33.10 -41.68 -5.47
C LEU A 21 33.39 -42.72 -6.57
N GLN A 22 32.49 -42.87 -7.53
CA GLN A 22 32.67 -43.78 -8.66
C GLN A 22 33.77 -43.30 -9.61
N LEU A 23 33.84 -41.99 -9.89
CA LEU A 23 34.86 -41.37 -10.72
C LEU A 23 36.26 -41.58 -10.16
N GLU A 24 36.44 -41.48 -8.83
CA GLU A 24 37.76 -41.69 -8.22
C GLU A 24 38.20 -43.16 -8.34
N LYS A 25 37.28 -44.12 -8.21
CA LYS A 25 37.54 -45.54 -8.46
C LYS A 25 37.92 -45.80 -9.92
N GLU A 26 37.18 -45.23 -10.86
CA GLU A 26 37.45 -45.36 -12.29
C GLU A 26 38.80 -44.74 -12.66
N ARG A 27 39.20 -43.64 -12.00
CA ARG A 27 40.52 -43.02 -12.15
C ARG A 27 41.65 -43.94 -11.71
N LEU A 28 41.50 -44.62 -10.57
CA LEU A 28 42.49 -45.59 -10.10
C LEU A 28 42.58 -46.80 -11.02
N LEU A 29 41.45 -47.33 -11.48
CA LEU A 29 41.38 -48.43 -12.45
C LEU A 29 42.05 -48.06 -13.78
N ALA A 30 41.80 -46.86 -14.30
CA ALA A 30 42.44 -46.36 -15.51
C ALA A 30 43.97 -46.29 -15.36
N LYS A 31 44.47 -45.81 -14.21
CA LYS A 31 45.91 -45.81 -13.91
C LYS A 31 46.51 -47.22 -13.88
N GLN A 32 45.80 -48.18 -13.27
CA GLN A 32 46.26 -49.59 -13.25
C GLN A 32 46.28 -50.21 -14.66
N LEU A 33 45.27 -49.95 -15.49
CA LEU A 33 45.21 -50.45 -16.86
C LEU A 33 46.33 -49.87 -17.74
N LEU A 34 46.70 -48.60 -17.54
CA LEU A 34 47.86 -47.99 -18.20
C LEU A 34 49.17 -48.65 -17.79
N LYS A 35 49.36 -48.94 -16.49
CA LYS A 35 50.54 -49.68 -15.99
C LYS A 35 50.63 -51.08 -16.59
N ASN A 36 49.49 -51.73 -16.81
CA ASN A 36 49.40 -53.07 -17.38
C ASN A 36 49.43 -53.09 -18.93
N GLY A 37 49.75 -51.98 -19.58
CA GLY A 37 49.85 -51.87 -21.04
C GLY A 37 48.51 -51.90 -21.80
N LYS A 38 47.36 -51.95 -21.11
CA LYS A 38 46.02 -52.07 -21.70
C LYS A 38 45.45 -50.69 -22.08
N LYS A 39 46.10 -50.01 -23.02
CA LYS A 39 45.78 -48.62 -23.42
C LYS A 39 44.33 -48.43 -23.91
N GLU A 40 43.81 -49.32 -24.74
CA GLU A 40 42.45 -49.20 -25.28
C GLU A 40 41.37 -49.23 -24.20
N LYS A 41 41.52 -50.14 -23.22
CA LYS A 41 40.60 -50.24 -22.07
C LYS A 41 40.69 -49.01 -21.17
N ALA A 42 41.89 -48.47 -20.96
CA ALA A 42 42.07 -47.23 -20.23
C ALA A 42 41.41 -46.04 -20.94
N LEU A 43 41.53 -45.95 -22.27
CA LEU A 43 40.92 -44.89 -23.07
C LEU A 43 39.38 -44.95 -23.02
N LEU A 44 38.79 -46.14 -23.05
CA LEU A 44 37.35 -46.33 -22.89
C LEU A 44 36.86 -45.83 -21.51
N LEU A 45 37.58 -46.17 -20.43
CA LEU A 45 37.26 -45.66 -19.09
C LEU A 45 37.38 -44.14 -18.99
N LEU A 46 38.41 -43.55 -19.59
CA LEU A 46 38.57 -42.08 -19.59
C LEU A 46 37.45 -41.38 -20.37
N LYS A 47 36.96 -41.97 -21.47
CA LYS A 47 35.77 -41.47 -22.18
C LYS A 47 34.52 -41.54 -21.31
N LYS A 48 34.30 -42.66 -20.62
CA LYS A 48 33.20 -42.82 -19.65
C LYS A 48 33.27 -41.79 -18.53
N LYS A 49 34.46 -41.58 -17.97
CA LYS A 49 34.75 -40.57 -16.95
C LYS A 49 34.35 -39.17 -17.44
N ARG A 50 34.80 -38.78 -18.64
CA ARG A 50 34.50 -37.46 -19.21
C ARG A 50 33.01 -37.22 -19.43
N TYR A 51 32.25 -38.24 -19.83
CA TYR A 51 30.79 -38.14 -19.95
C TYR A 51 30.11 -37.95 -18.58
N GLN A 52 30.58 -38.67 -17.55
CA GLN A 52 30.08 -38.51 -16.18
C GLN A 52 30.41 -37.13 -15.60
N ASP A 53 31.61 -36.60 -15.85
CA ASP A 53 32.00 -35.23 -15.47
C ASP A 53 31.02 -34.21 -16.09
N GLN A 54 30.70 -34.33 -17.39
CA GLN A 54 29.70 -33.46 -18.04
C GLN A 54 28.28 -33.58 -17.44
N LEU A 55 27.89 -34.77 -17.00
CA LEU A 55 26.60 -34.98 -16.34
C LEU A 55 26.58 -34.36 -14.94
N LEU A 56 27.71 -34.37 -14.23
CA LEU A 56 27.86 -33.68 -12.96
C LEU A 56 27.73 -32.18 -13.13
N ASP A 57 28.36 -31.58 -14.13
CA ASP A 57 28.25 -30.14 -14.41
C ASP A 57 26.78 -29.72 -14.63
N LYS A 58 26.02 -30.52 -15.40
CA LYS A 58 24.58 -30.29 -15.59
C LYS A 58 23.80 -30.40 -14.28
N THR A 59 24.17 -31.37 -13.44
CA THR A 59 23.54 -31.58 -12.13
C THR A 59 23.84 -30.42 -11.18
N GLU A 60 25.06 -29.89 -11.19
CA GLU A 60 25.50 -28.70 -10.42
C GLU A 60 24.65 -27.47 -10.78
N ASN A 61 24.42 -27.26 -12.09
CA ASN A 61 23.57 -26.19 -12.59
C ASN A 61 22.11 -26.37 -12.12
N GLN A 62 21.59 -27.60 -12.16
CA GLN A 62 20.24 -27.90 -11.65
C GLN A 62 20.11 -27.65 -10.15
N ILE A 63 21.12 -28.03 -9.36
CA ILE A 63 21.16 -27.77 -7.91
C ILE A 63 21.15 -26.26 -7.65
N SER A 64 21.98 -25.51 -8.38
CA SER A 64 22.06 -24.04 -8.26
C SER A 64 20.72 -23.36 -8.59
N ASN A 65 20.04 -23.84 -9.65
CA ASN A 65 18.71 -23.33 -10.02
C ASN A 65 17.65 -23.65 -8.94
N LEU A 66 17.69 -24.84 -8.36
CA LEU A 66 16.79 -25.22 -7.25
C LEU A 66 17.05 -24.37 -6.00
N GLU A 67 18.31 -24.07 -5.71
CA GLU A 67 18.69 -23.21 -4.58
C GLU A 67 18.16 -21.79 -4.75
N ARG A 68 18.28 -21.23 -5.96
CA ARG A 68 17.68 -19.93 -6.29
C ARG A 68 16.16 -19.96 -6.11
N MET A 69 15.49 -20.97 -6.67
CA MET A 69 14.03 -21.09 -6.54
C MET A 69 13.57 -21.22 -5.08
N VAL A 70 14.36 -21.90 -4.23
CA VAL A 70 14.07 -21.98 -2.79
C VAL A 70 14.21 -20.61 -2.12
N GLN A 71 15.25 -19.84 -2.46
CA GLN A 71 15.44 -18.48 -1.95
C GLN A 71 14.31 -17.54 -2.39
N ASP A 72 13.93 -17.59 -3.67
CA ASP A 72 12.84 -16.77 -4.21
C ASP A 72 11.51 -17.08 -3.51
N LEU A 73 11.23 -18.35 -3.21
CA LEU A 73 10.05 -18.75 -2.44
C LEU A 73 10.10 -18.27 -0.99
N GLU A 74 11.28 -18.32 -0.36
CA GLU A 74 11.46 -17.81 1.01
C GLU A 74 11.24 -16.30 1.05
N PHE A 75 11.72 -15.57 0.05
CA PHE A 75 11.48 -14.13 -0.09
C PHE A 75 10.00 -13.82 -0.33
N ALA A 76 9.35 -14.48 -1.30
CA ALA A 76 7.92 -14.31 -1.58
C ALA A 76 7.05 -14.61 -0.35
N GLN A 77 7.46 -15.57 0.49
CA GLN A 77 6.78 -15.86 1.74
C GLN A 77 6.91 -14.71 2.76
N ILE A 78 8.07 -14.06 2.83
CA ILE A 78 8.28 -12.88 3.68
C ILE A 78 7.45 -11.70 3.15
N GLU A 79 7.51 -11.44 1.85
CA GLU A 79 6.73 -10.39 1.19
C GLU A 79 5.23 -10.56 1.45
N SER A 80 4.71 -11.78 1.28
CA SER A 80 3.31 -12.09 1.62
C SER A 80 2.98 -11.83 3.10
N LYS A 81 3.89 -12.15 4.03
CA LYS A 81 3.70 -11.85 5.46
C LYS A 81 3.64 -10.34 5.71
N VAL A 82 4.50 -9.55 5.06
CA VAL A 82 4.50 -8.09 5.19
C VAL A 82 3.19 -7.52 4.66
N ILE A 83 2.75 -7.92 3.47
CA ILE A 83 1.48 -7.48 2.88
C ILE A 83 0.30 -7.84 3.79
N ASN A 84 0.27 -9.07 4.31
CA ASN A 84 -0.77 -9.49 5.26
C ASN A 84 -0.73 -8.68 6.56
N GLY A 85 0.45 -8.37 7.08
CA GLY A 85 0.61 -7.50 8.25
C GLY A 85 0.09 -6.08 8.01
N LEU A 86 0.41 -5.50 6.84
CA LEU A 86 -0.12 -4.20 6.42
C LEU A 86 -1.64 -4.22 6.26
N LYS A 87 -2.21 -5.30 5.72
CA LYS A 87 -3.66 -5.47 5.58
C LYS A 87 -4.36 -5.50 6.94
N VAL A 88 -3.85 -6.31 7.87
CA VAL A 88 -4.39 -6.38 9.24
C VAL A 88 -4.23 -5.04 9.96
N GLY A 89 -3.10 -4.36 9.78
CA GLY A 89 -2.88 -3.00 10.30
C GLY A 89 -3.90 -2.01 9.74
N ASN A 90 -4.16 -2.03 8.42
CA ASN A 90 -5.16 -1.19 7.78
C ASN A 90 -6.59 -1.48 8.28
N GLU A 91 -6.95 -2.76 8.44
CA GLU A 91 -8.24 -3.16 9.01
C GLU A 91 -8.39 -2.69 10.46
N CYS A 92 -7.34 -2.77 11.28
CA CYS A 92 -7.33 -2.27 12.64
C CYS A 92 -7.49 -0.74 12.68
N LEU A 93 -6.76 -0.01 11.82
CA LEU A 93 -6.88 1.44 11.70
C LEU A 93 -8.29 1.86 11.27
N LYS A 94 -8.92 1.14 10.34
CA LYS A 94 -10.31 1.40 9.93
C LYS A 94 -11.28 1.25 11.09
N LYS A 95 -11.18 0.17 11.86
CA LYS A 95 -12.02 -0.05 13.05
C LYS A 95 -11.80 1.03 14.10
N MET A 96 -10.55 1.42 14.36
CA MET A 96 -10.24 2.47 15.31
C MET A 96 -10.80 3.82 14.86
N HIS A 97 -10.72 4.13 13.56
CA HIS A 97 -11.30 5.33 12.99
C HIS A 97 -12.83 5.35 13.10
N GLU A 98 -13.49 4.21 12.87
CA GLU A 98 -14.93 4.05 13.05
C GLU A 98 -15.35 4.31 14.51
N VAL A 99 -14.70 3.65 15.48
CA VAL A 99 -14.99 3.86 16.91
C VAL A 99 -14.76 5.31 17.33
N MET A 100 -13.62 5.90 16.96
CA MET A 100 -13.30 7.30 17.30
C MET A 100 -14.30 8.27 16.66
N SER A 101 -14.76 8.01 15.44
CA SER A 101 -15.76 8.85 14.77
C SER A 101 -17.14 8.79 15.46
N VAL A 102 -17.53 7.64 15.99
CA VAL A 102 -18.79 7.48 16.73
C VAL A 102 -18.72 8.21 18.07
N GLU A 103 -17.62 8.04 18.82
CA GLU A 103 -17.40 8.76 20.09
C GLU A 103 -17.40 10.28 19.90
N GLU A 104 -16.79 10.77 18.82
CA GLU A 104 -16.79 12.20 18.47
C GLU A 104 -18.21 12.72 18.18
N VAL A 105 -19.01 11.94 17.45
CA VAL A 105 -20.41 12.30 17.15
C VAL A 105 -21.27 12.31 18.42
N GLU A 106 -21.11 11.32 19.30
CA GLU A 106 -21.82 11.24 20.57
C GLU A 106 -21.50 12.46 21.45
N ARG A 107 -20.23 12.85 21.56
CA ARG A 107 -19.83 14.05 22.30
C ARG A 107 -20.48 15.33 21.76
N ILE A 108 -20.53 15.50 20.43
CA ILE A 108 -21.17 16.68 19.82
C ILE A 108 -22.67 16.70 20.11
N MET A 109 -23.34 15.53 20.10
CA MET A 109 -24.76 15.45 20.43
C MET A 109 -25.03 15.83 21.89
N ASP A 110 -24.22 15.34 22.82
CA ASP A 110 -24.30 15.70 24.23
C ASP A 110 -24.07 17.19 24.45
N GLU A 111 -23.01 17.77 23.86
CA GLU A 111 -22.72 19.21 23.93
C GLU A 111 -23.87 20.05 23.35
N THR A 112 -24.50 19.59 22.26
CA THR A 112 -25.64 20.28 21.64
C THR A 112 -26.89 20.19 22.53
N GLN A 113 -27.14 19.03 23.14
CA GLN A 113 -28.26 18.85 24.04
C GLN A 113 -28.12 19.72 25.30
N ASP A 114 -26.92 19.78 25.88
CA ASP A 114 -26.61 20.66 27.02
C ASP A 114 -26.82 22.13 26.64
N ALA A 115 -26.40 22.55 25.44
CA ALA A 115 -26.62 23.91 24.95
C ALA A 115 -28.12 24.24 24.78
N ILE A 116 -28.92 23.28 24.28
CA ILE A 116 -30.38 23.44 24.15
C ILE A 116 -31.02 23.55 25.54
N GLU A 117 -30.61 22.71 26.50
CA GLU A 117 -31.11 22.75 27.88
C GLU A 117 -30.75 24.09 28.55
N TYR A 118 -29.53 24.59 28.34
CA TYR A 118 -29.10 25.89 28.82
C TYR A 118 -29.91 27.04 28.21
N GLN A 119 -30.15 27.01 26.90
CA GLN A 119 -31.01 28.00 26.24
C GLN A 119 -32.43 27.94 26.79
N ARG A 120 -32.98 26.75 27.01
CA ARG A 120 -34.30 26.59 27.61
C ARG A 120 -34.37 27.14 29.04
N GLN A 121 -33.31 26.95 29.84
CA GLN A 121 -33.22 27.55 31.16
C GLN A 121 -33.19 29.09 31.08
N ILE A 122 -32.47 29.66 30.12
CA ILE A 122 -32.51 31.10 29.85
C ILE A 122 -33.93 31.53 29.50
N ASP A 123 -34.59 30.82 28.57
CA ASP A 123 -35.95 31.14 28.13
C ASP A 123 -36.96 31.05 29.30
N GLU A 124 -36.85 30.04 30.16
CA GLU A 124 -37.69 29.88 31.35
C GLU A 124 -37.44 30.97 32.39
N MET A 125 -36.16 31.34 32.63
CA MET A 125 -35.81 32.45 33.50
C MET A 125 -36.34 33.79 32.98
N LEU A 126 -36.28 34.03 31.67
CA LEU A 126 -36.82 35.22 31.03
C LEU A 126 -38.35 35.25 31.09
N ALA A 127 -39.00 34.13 30.78
CA ALA A 127 -40.46 34.01 30.82
C ALA A 127 -41.04 34.13 32.24
N GLY A 128 -40.30 33.71 33.26
CA GLY A 128 -40.73 33.80 34.66
C GLY A 128 -40.43 35.14 35.34
N SER A 129 -39.64 36.03 34.73
CA SER A 129 -39.12 37.25 35.36
C SER A 129 -39.79 38.55 34.91
N LEU A 130 -40.60 38.54 33.86
CA LEU A 130 -41.26 39.75 33.34
C LEU A 130 -42.67 39.88 33.90
N SER A 131 -43.04 41.08 34.36
CA SER A 131 -44.43 41.39 34.71
C SER A 131 -45.22 41.81 33.46
N GLN A 132 -46.54 41.78 33.52
CA GLN A 132 -47.40 42.15 32.39
C GLN A 132 -47.19 43.61 31.93
N GLU A 133 -46.79 44.49 32.84
CA GLU A 133 -46.46 45.89 32.53
C GLU A 133 -45.09 46.01 31.83
N ASP A 134 -44.15 45.12 32.14
CA ASP A 134 -42.85 45.03 31.45
C ASP A 134 -43.00 44.43 30.04
N GLU A 135 -43.88 43.44 29.87
CA GLU A 135 -44.20 42.87 28.55
C GLU A 135 -44.82 43.91 27.62
N ASP A 136 -45.77 44.72 28.11
CA ASP A 136 -46.39 45.81 27.34
C ASP A 136 -45.36 46.90 26.96
N ALA A 137 -44.42 47.22 27.85
CA ALA A 137 -43.34 48.17 27.57
C ALA A 137 -42.35 47.64 26.51
N VAL A 138 -41.96 46.36 26.58
CA VAL A 138 -41.11 45.71 25.58
C VAL A 138 -41.80 45.61 24.23
N LEU A 139 -43.11 45.30 24.20
CA LEU A 139 -43.90 45.29 22.97
C LEU A 139 -43.96 46.68 22.32
N ALA A 140 -44.15 47.73 23.11
CA ALA A 140 -44.12 49.11 22.61
C ALA A 140 -42.74 49.50 22.06
N GLU A 141 -41.65 49.06 22.69
CA GLU A 141 -40.28 49.28 22.18
C GLU A 141 -40.03 48.50 20.88
N LEU A 142 -40.50 47.25 20.79
CA LEU A 142 -40.43 46.43 19.58
C LEU A 142 -41.24 47.05 18.42
N GLU A 143 -42.43 47.58 18.70
CA GLU A 143 -43.24 48.32 17.73
C GLU A 143 -42.53 49.60 17.25
N ALA A 144 -41.84 50.31 18.14
CA ALA A 144 -41.05 51.49 17.77
C ALA A 144 -39.87 51.11 16.85
N ILE A 145 -39.13 50.04 17.15
CA ILE A 145 -38.00 49.58 16.31
C ILE A 145 -38.48 49.10 14.93
N THR A 146 -39.60 48.38 14.88
CA THR A 146 -40.18 47.91 13.61
C THR A 146 -40.78 49.04 12.78
N GLN A 147 -41.38 50.06 13.40
CA GLN A 147 -41.84 51.27 12.72
C GLN A 147 -40.68 52.13 12.21
N VAL A 148 -39.56 52.21 12.95
CA VAL A 148 -38.33 52.88 12.49
C VAL A 148 -37.72 52.16 11.28
N SER A 149 -37.83 50.82 11.20
CA SER A 149 -37.42 50.05 10.02
C SER A 149 -38.41 50.12 8.84
N LEU A 150 -39.64 50.59 9.08
CA LEU A 150 -40.69 50.83 8.07
C LEU A 150 -40.69 52.25 7.50
N ILE A 151 -39.73 53.11 7.90
CA ILE A 151 -39.46 54.38 7.22
C ILE A 151 -38.89 54.06 5.84
N THR A 152 -39.81 53.90 4.87
CA THR A 152 -39.63 53.94 3.41
C THR A 152 -38.18 53.77 2.93
N LEU A 153 -37.78 52.52 2.65
CA LEU A 153 -36.68 52.34 1.71
C LEU A 153 -37.07 53.01 0.39
N PRO A 154 -36.25 53.92 -0.17
CA PRO A 154 -36.51 54.47 -1.50
C PRO A 154 -36.56 53.33 -2.52
N GLU A 155 -37.53 53.40 -3.43
CA GLU A 155 -37.72 52.43 -4.51
C GLU A 155 -36.42 52.32 -5.31
N VAL A 156 -35.82 51.13 -5.33
CA VAL A 156 -34.57 50.86 -6.05
C VAL A 156 -34.83 51.16 -7.53
N PRO A 157 -34.04 52.03 -8.19
CA PRO A 157 -34.16 52.25 -9.63
C PRO A 157 -33.96 50.93 -10.39
N SER A 158 -34.93 50.53 -11.21
CA SER A 158 -34.89 49.30 -12.03
C SER A 158 -34.01 49.42 -13.29
N ASP A 159 -32.89 50.12 -13.22
CA ASP A 159 -31.93 50.14 -14.33
C ASP A 159 -31.03 48.89 -14.25
N GLU A 160 -31.03 48.09 -15.33
CA GLU A 160 -30.22 46.89 -15.48
C GLU A 160 -28.74 47.19 -15.22
N LEU A 161 -28.16 46.49 -14.23
CA LEU A 161 -26.73 46.58 -13.94
C LEU A 161 -25.93 45.94 -15.08
N PRO A 162 -24.90 46.62 -15.61
CA PRO A 162 -24.05 46.08 -16.68
C PRO A 162 -23.25 44.85 -16.19
N GLU A 163 -23.19 43.82 -17.04
CA GLU A 163 -22.39 42.60 -16.80
C GLU A 163 -20.91 42.95 -16.57
N VAL A 164 -20.38 42.56 -15.40
CA VAL A 164 -18.96 42.68 -15.07
C VAL A 164 -18.24 41.38 -15.47
N PRO A 165 -17.12 41.44 -16.20
CA PRO A 165 -16.45 40.25 -16.74
C PRO A 165 -15.80 39.38 -15.65
N GLU A 166 -15.78 38.07 -15.87
CA GLU A 166 -15.02 37.08 -15.08
C GLU A 166 -13.53 37.46 -15.00
N ALA A 167 -13.01 37.58 -13.78
CA ALA A 167 -11.59 37.68 -13.50
C ALA A 167 -11.13 36.44 -12.72
N THR A 168 -10.22 35.70 -13.36
CA THR A 168 -9.37 34.65 -12.80
C THR A 168 -8.21 35.28 -12.02
N GLU A 169 -7.71 34.57 -10.98
CA GLU A 169 -6.35 34.61 -10.37
C GLU A 169 -6.46 33.96 -8.97
N GLU A 170 -5.93 32.76 -8.72
CA GLU A 170 -4.53 32.38 -8.42
C GLU A 170 -3.88 33.07 -7.20
N GLU A 171 -3.41 32.19 -6.30
CA GLU A 171 -2.31 32.34 -5.31
C GLU A 171 -2.46 33.32 -4.13
N ALA A 172 -2.61 32.76 -2.93
CA ALA A 172 -2.05 33.32 -1.71
C ALA A 172 -1.57 32.20 -0.78
N GLY A 173 -0.25 31.97 -0.78
CA GLY A 173 0.40 31.09 0.17
C GLY A 173 0.57 31.70 1.57
N LEU A 174 1.00 30.79 2.46
CA LEU A 174 1.94 31.03 3.57
C LEU A 174 1.38 31.66 4.86
N PHE A 175 1.07 30.81 5.84
CA PHE A 175 1.45 31.07 7.24
C PHE A 175 2.12 29.85 7.86
N SER A 176 3.20 30.14 8.56
CA SER A 176 4.30 29.28 8.97
C SER A 176 4.21 28.87 10.44
N HIS A 177 4.77 27.68 10.72
CA HIS A 177 5.63 27.39 11.89
C HIS A 177 4.98 27.17 13.28
N THR A 178 4.89 25.90 13.68
CA THR A 178 5.26 25.47 15.04
C THR A 178 6.16 24.24 14.97
N GLN A 179 7.38 24.42 15.45
CA GLN A 179 8.46 23.45 15.51
C GLN A 179 8.30 22.54 16.73
N PHE A 180 8.43 21.21 16.53
CA PHE A 180 8.76 20.26 17.61
C PHE A 180 10.19 19.72 17.41
N PRO A 181 10.94 19.42 18.49
CA PRO A 181 12.39 19.27 18.44
C PRO A 181 12.84 17.95 17.85
N SER A 182 13.92 18.02 17.08
CA SER A 182 14.67 16.93 16.49
C SER A 182 15.50 16.17 17.53
N HIS A 183 15.04 15.02 18.02
CA HIS A 183 15.95 13.97 18.45
C HIS A 183 15.32 12.58 18.40
N PHE A 184 15.35 11.93 17.24
CA PHE A 184 15.43 10.47 17.14
C PHE A 184 16.29 10.16 15.90
N GLY A 185 17.54 9.74 16.17
CA GLY A 185 18.53 9.49 15.13
C GLY A 185 18.23 8.19 14.38
N PHE A 186 17.98 8.32 13.07
CA PHE A 186 18.26 7.26 12.10
C PHE A 186 19.51 7.70 11.35
N ASP A 187 20.62 7.00 11.60
CA ASP A 187 21.87 7.23 10.92
C ASP A 187 21.93 6.41 9.62
N GLU A 188 22.47 7.06 8.61
CA GLU A 188 23.01 6.59 7.33
C GLU A 188 22.08 5.91 6.29
N THR A 189 21.74 6.70 5.26
CA THR A 189 21.56 6.21 3.89
C THR A 189 22.86 6.42 3.11
N PRO A 190 23.29 5.51 2.21
CA PRO A 190 24.05 5.91 1.05
C PRO A 190 23.10 6.10 -0.13
N SER A 191 23.25 7.26 -0.74
CA SER A 191 22.46 7.83 -1.81
C SER A 191 22.57 7.08 -3.15
N SER A 192 21.58 7.39 -4.00
CA SER A 192 21.54 7.29 -5.46
C SER A 192 21.18 5.94 -6.08
N LEU A 193 19.94 5.87 -6.58
CA LEU A 193 19.61 5.36 -7.92
C LEU A 193 18.18 5.85 -8.24
N SER A 194 18.08 6.98 -8.92
CA SER A 194 16.84 7.45 -9.54
C SER A 194 16.49 6.53 -10.72
N VAL A 195 15.62 5.54 -10.50
CA VAL A 195 14.95 4.85 -11.60
C VAL A 195 13.58 5.48 -11.76
N SER A 196 13.40 6.16 -12.90
CA SER A 196 12.21 6.92 -13.27
C SER A 196 10.92 6.12 -13.09
N SER A 197 9.99 6.70 -12.32
CA SER A 197 8.65 6.22 -11.98
C SER A 197 7.78 5.79 -13.17
N THR A 198 8.16 6.16 -14.40
CA THR A 198 7.40 5.90 -15.61
C THR A 198 7.55 4.48 -16.16
N SER A 199 8.59 3.72 -15.80
CA SER A 199 8.77 2.36 -16.33
C SER A 199 7.95 1.29 -15.59
N TYR A 200 7.64 1.48 -14.31
CA TYR A 200 6.86 0.50 -13.52
C TYR A 200 5.37 0.51 -13.90
N SER A 201 4.80 1.68 -14.16
CA SER A 201 3.38 1.78 -14.56
C SER A 201 3.11 1.12 -15.90
N SER A 202 4.00 1.28 -16.88
CA SER A 202 3.82 0.68 -18.22
C SER A 202 3.98 -0.85 -18.21
N PHE A 203 4.83 -1.38 -17.33
CA PHE A 203 5.04 -2.83 -17.21
C PHE A 203 3.85 -3.54 -16.56
N ILE A 204 3.27 -2.96 -15.49
CA ILE A 204 2.12 -3.52 -14.77
C ILE A 204 0.86 -3.54 -15.64
N ILE A 205 0.62 -2.49 -16.46
CA ILE A 205 -0.57 -2.41 -17.32
C ILE A 205 -0.48 -3.44 -18.47
N SER A 206 0.71 -3.66 -19.04
CA SER A 206 0.90 -4.66 -20.09
C SER A 206 0.67 -6.09 -19.58
N ASP A 207 1.10 -6.39 -18.35
CA ASP A 207 0.91 -7.71 -17.74
C ASP A 207 -0.55 -7.96 -17.34
N LEU A 208 -1.28 -6.94 -16.87
CA LEU A 208 -2.70 -7.07 -16.58
C LEU A 208 -3.52 -7.33 -17.86
N THR A 209 -3.17 -6.66 -18.97
CA THR A 209 -3.85 -6.82 -20.26
C THR A 209 -3.57 -8.21 -20.87
N ALA A 210 -2.35 -8.72 -20.72
CA ALA A 210 -1.98 -10.07 -21.14
C ALA A 210 -2.70 -11.16 -20.31
N LEU A 211 -2.87 -10.94 -19.01
CA LEU A 211 -3.63 -11.85 -18.13
C LEU A 211 -5.13 -11.86 -18.44
N LEU A 212 -5.71 -10.71 -18.79
CA LEU A 212 -7.10 -10.61 -19.24
C LEU A 212 -7.34 -11.28 -20.60
N SER A 213 -6.35 -11.32 -21.50
CA SER A 213 -6.45 -12.03 -22.79
C SER A 213 -6.33 -13.55 -22.68
N LEU A 214 -5.67 -14.07 -21.65
CA LEU A 214 -5.46 -15.52 -21.44
C LEU A 214 -6.63 -16.21 -20.73
N TYR A 215 -7.46 -15.43 -20.03
CA TYR A 215 -8.70 -15.90 -19.43
C TYR A 215 -9.86 -15.51 -20.35
N GLN A 216 -10.31 -16.45 -21.16
CA GLN A 216 -11.35 -16.29 -22.17
C GLN A 216 -12.72 -16.02 -21.50
N ILE A 217 -12.91 -14.81 -20.97
CA ILE A 217 -14.13 -14.34 -20.30
C ILE A 217 -14.94 -13.54 -21.32
N PRO A 218 -16.09 -14.05 -21.81
CA PRO A 218 -16.98 -13.26 -22.65
C PRO A 218 -17.87 -12.40 -21.74
N ALA A 219 -17.38 -11.23 -21.34
CA ALA A 219 -18.22 -10.10 -20.91
C ALA A 219 -17.32 -8.92 -20.45
N PHE A 220 -17.13 -7.93 -21.31
CA PHE A 220 -17.27 -6.50 -21.00
C PHE A 220 -17.01 -5.67 -22.27
N GLU A 221 -17.81 -5.89 -23.32
CA GLU A 221 -18.10 -4.80 -24.26
C GLU A 221 -19.16 -3.92 -23.60
N HIS A 222 -18.78 -2.67 -23.32
CA HIS A 222 -19.55 -1.53 -22.81
C HIS A 222 -19.03 -1.02 -21.48
N PHE A 223 -17.93 -0.27 -21.52
CA PHE A 223 -17.88 1.02 -20.85
C PHE A 223 -16.90 1.92 -21.62
N HIS A 224 -17.48 2.83 -22.41
CA HIS A 224 -16.80 3.99 -22.96
C HIS A 224 -16.68 5.02 -21.83
N PHE A 225 -15.45 5.40 -21.48
CA PHE A 225 -15.10 6.77 -21.09
C PHE A 225 -13.66 7.01 -21.50
#